data_AF-A0A527GJM1-F1
#
_entry.id   AF-A0A527GJM1-F1
#
_cell.length_a   1.000
_cell.length_b   1.000
_cell.length_c   1.000
_cell.angle_alpha   90.00
_cell.angle_beta   90.00
_cell.angle_gamma   90.00
#
_symmetry.space_group_name_H-M   'P 1'
#
loop_
_entity.id
_entity.type
_entity.pdbx_description
1 polymer ?
#
loop_
_entity_poly.entity_id
_entity_poly.type
_entity_poly.pdbx_seq_one_letter_code
_entity_poly.pdbx_strand_id
1 'polypeptide(L)' 'PAVSDRITNPVAEFAGIDKITGRIITFDVYIDETVQFGALQVTPRVCYSRPETEQPKTDSFVEVDEITL' A
#
# COMPACT_ATOMS: atom_id res chain seq x y z
N PRO A 1 -24.91 12.27 -0.60
CA PRO A 1 -23.56 12.01 -1.15
C PRO A 1 -23.53 10.63 -1.84
N ALA A 2 -23.10 10.56 -3.10
CA ALA A 2 -22.98 9.29 -3.80
C ALA A 2 -21.92 8.42 -3.08
N VAL A 3 -22.34 7.27 -2.57
CA VAL A 3 -21.42 6.27 -2.04
C VAL A 3 -20.81 5.62 -3.27
N SER A 4 -19.62 6.08 -3.67
CA SER A 4 -18.82 5.46 -4.73
C SER A 4 -18.54 4.01 -4.31
N ASP A 5 -18.84 3.06 -5.20
CA ASP A 5 -18.61 1.63 -4.97
C ASP A 5 -17.11 1.37 -4.88
N ARG A 6 -16.59 1.30 -3.66
CA ARG A 6 -15.17 0.98 -3.40
C ARG A 6 -14.99 -0.53 -3.49
N ILE A 7 -14.11 -0.97 -4.38
CA ILE A 7 -13.71 -2.37 -4.49
C ILE A 7 -12.62 -2.62 -3.44
N THR A 8 -12.84 -3.57 -2.54
CA THR A 8 -11.87 -3.96 -1.51
C THR A 8 -10.86 -4.95 -2.07
N ASN A 9 -9.58 -4.63 -2.00
CA ASN A 9 -8.50 -5.48 -2.50
C ASN A 9 -7.81 -6.19 -1.34
N PRO A 10 -7.60 -7.53 -1.42
CA PRO A 10 -6.94 -8.30 -0.37
C PRO A 10 -5.42 -8.12 -0.35
N VAL A 11 -4.84 -7.54 -1.41
CA VAL A 11 -3.40 -7.31 -1.59
C VAL A 11 -3.18 -5.84 -1.96
N ALA A 12 -2.16 -5.24 -1.37
CA ALA A 12 -1.64 -3.94 -1.74
C ALA A 12 -0.24 -4.09 -2.33
N GLU A 13 -0.05 -3.63 -3.56
CA GLU A 13 1.25 -3.55 -4.22
C GLU A 13 1.93 -2.22 -3.87
N PHE A 14 3.18 -2.26 -3.41
CA PHE A 14 3.98 -1.08 -3.09
C PHE A 14 5.25 -1.03 -3.91
N ALA A 15 5.70 0.19 -4.21
CA ALA A 15 7.02 0.46 -4.78
C ALA A 15 7.86 1.22 -3.73
N GLY A 16 8.80 0.51 -3.11
CA GLY A 16 9.77 1.10 -2.18
C GLY A 16 10.97 1.66 -2.94
N ILE A 17 11.34 2.92 -2.67
CA ILE A 17 12.55 3.53 -3.21
C ILE A 17 13.64 3.61 -2.15
N ASP A 18 14.78 2.97 -2.43
CA ASP A 18 16.01 3.27 -1.71
C ASP A 18 16.52 4.63 -2.19
N LYS A 19 16.38 5.64 -1.34
CA LYS A 19 16.76 7.02 -1.65
C LYS A 19 18.29 7.21 -1.82
N ILE A 20 19.12 6.32 -1.29
CA ILE A 20 20.58 6.40 -1.42
C ILE A 20 21.02 5.82 -2.77
N THR A 21 20.50 4.64 -3.13
CA THR A 21 20.90 3.95 -4.37
C THR A 21 20.02 4.25 -5.58
N GLY A 22 18.85 4.85 -5.37
CA GLY A 22 17.84 5.13 -6.40
C GLY A 22 17.11 3.88 -6.92
N ARG A 23 17.28 2.72 -6.27
CA ARG A 23 16.63 1.48 -6.68
C ARG A 23 15.19 1.43 -6.21
N ILE A 24 14.29 1.04 -7.11
CA ILE A 24 12.88 0.79 -6.80
C ILE A 24 12.69 -0.73 -6.67
N ILE A 25 12.01 -1.14 -5.61
CA ILE A 25 11.66 -2.53 -5.33
C ILE A 25 10.14 -2.59 -5.23
N THR A 26 9.52 -3.43 -6.04
CA THR A 26 8.09 -3.72 -5.95
C THR A 26 7.88 -4.89 -5.02
N PHE A 27 6.92 -4.78 -4.10
CA PHE A 27 6.55 -5.85 -3.20
C PHE A 27 5.05 -5.81 -2.88
N ASP A 28 4.46 -7.00 -2.79
CA ASP A 28 3.06 -7.19 -2.43
C ASP A 28 2.93 -7.43 -0.93
N VAL A 29 1.91 -6.85 -0.33
CA VAL A 29 1.58 -7.04 1.09
C VAL A 29 0.09 -7.34 1.21
N TYR A 30 -0.24 -8.43 1.88
CA TYR A 30 -1.64 -8.73 2.20
C TYR A 30 -2.16 -7.74 3.25
N ILE A 31 -3.45 -7.45 3.19
CA ILE A 31 -4.08 -6.59 4.22
C ILE A 31 -3.89 -7.22 5.60
N ASP A 32 -3.52 -6.37 6.58
CA ASP A 32 -3.18 -6.73 7.97
C ASP A 32 -1.89 -7.56 8.14
N GLU A 33 -1.14 -7.84 7.08
CA GLU A 33 0.21 -8.39 7.18
C GLU A 33 1.26 -7.28 7.23
N THR A 34 2.34 -7.54 7.97
CA THR A 34 3.45 -6.61 8.10
C THR A 34 4.65 -7.09 7.29
N VAL A 35 5.15 -6.23 6.41
CA VAL A 35 6.39 -6.48 5.66
C VAL A 35 7.45 -5.47 6.08
N GLN A 36 8.71 -5.91 6.14
CA GLN A 36 9.84 -5.06 6.46
C GLN A 36 10.51 -4.54 5.19
N PHE A 37 10.69 -3.22 5.12
CA PHE A 37 11.44 -2.53 4.08
C PHE A 37 12.55 -1.69 4.73
N GLY A 38 13.77 -2.24 4.77
CA GLY A 38 14.90 -1.61 5.45
C GLY A 38 14.64 -1.49 6.96
N ALA A 39 14.56 -0.26 7.46
CA ALA A 39 14.24 0.05 8.86
C ALA A 39 12.75 0.37 9.09
N LEU A 40 11.90 0.19 8.08
CA LEU A 40 10.46 0.42 8.18
C LEU A 40 9.71 -0.91 8.20
N GLN A 41 8.68 -0.99 9.03
CA GLN A 41 7.64 -2.00 8.99
C GLN A 41 6.40 -1.37 8.37
N VAL A 42 5.85 -2.00 7.34
CA VAL A 42 4.74 -1.49 6.55
C VAL A 42 3.57 -2.46 6.68
N THR A 43 2.44 -1.95 7.14
CA THR A 43 1.21 -2.73 7.35
C THR A 43 0.02 -2.02 6.69
N PRO A 44 -0.45 -2.47 5.52
CA PRO A 44 -1.66 -1.91 4.92
C PRO A 44 -2.90 -2.38 5.69
N ARG A 45 -3.75 -1.43 6.11
CA ARG A 45 -5.06 -1.75 6.75
C ARG A 45 -6.21 -1.79 5.78
N VAL A 46 -6.16 -0.96 4.73
CA VAL A 46 -7.18 -0.96 3.68
C VAL A 46 -6.52 -0.69 2.34
N CYS A 47 -7.05 -1.31 1.29
CA CYS A 47 -6.72 -1.02 -0.09
C CYS A 47 -8.02 -1.02 -0.91
N TYR A 48 -8.39 0.14 -1.42
CA TYR A 48 -9.59 0.33 -2.23
C TYR A 48 -9.23 0.76 -3.65
N SER A 49 -9.91 0.16 -4.62
CA SER A 49 -9.88 0.60 -6.01
C SER A 49 -11.28 1.02 -6.47
N ARG A 50 -11.33 1.80 -7.55
CA ARG A 50 -12.58 2.18 -8.21
C ARG A 50 -12.92 1.22 -9.35
N PRO A 51 -14.22 1.07 -9.69
CA PRO A 51 -14.64 0.32 -10.87
C PRO A 51 -14.08 0.94 -12.14
N GLU A 52 -13.89 0.12 -13.18
CA GLU A 52 -13.32 0.54 -14.46
C GLU A 52 -14.17 1.60 -15.20
N THR A 53 -15.44 1.75 -14.82
CA THR A 53 -16.36 2.76 -15.37
C THR A 53 -16.10 4.16 -14.83
N GLU A 54 -15.31 4.31 -13.77
CA GLU A 54 -14.93 5.58 -13.16
C GLU A 54 -13.45 5.90 -13.41
N GLN A 55 -13.05 7.14 -13.14
CA GLN A 55 -11.63 7.51 -13.22
C GLN A 55 -10.80 6.64 -12.26
N PRO A 56 -9.71 6.02 -12.73
CA PRO A 56 -8.85 5.17 -11.92
C PRO A 56 -8.37 5.92 -10.68
N LYS A 57 -8.65 5.34 -9.51
CA LYS A 57 -8.17 5.85 -8.23
C LYS A 57 -7.97 4.67 -7.30
N THR A 58 -6.82 4.67 -6.63
CA THR A 58 -6.50 3.72 -5.57
C THR A 58 -6.32 4.52 -4.30
N ASP A 59 -7.04 4.13 -3.26
CA ASP A 59 -6.96 4.73 -1.93
C ASP A 59 -6.54 3.64 -0.93
N SER A 60 -5.45 3.86 -0.20
CA SER A 60 -5.00 2.95 0.86
C SER A 60 -4.71 3.70 2.16
N PHE A 61 -4.86 2.99 3.28
CA PHE A 61 -4.32 3.43 4.57
C PHE A 61 -3.24 2.43 4.98
N VAL A 62 -2.07 2.97 5.30
CA VAL A 62 -0.88 2.19 5.57
C VAL A 62 -0.29 2.68 6.88
N GLU A 63 -0.13 1.76 7.83
CA GLU A 63 0.62 1.99 9.05
C GLU A 63 2.09 1.74 8.76
N VAL A 64 2.93 2.68 9.18
CA VAL A 64 4.38 2.61 8.98
C VAL A 64 5.05 2.87 10.31
N ASP A 65 5.75 1.85 10.80
CA ASP A 65 6.54 1.91 12.03
C ASP A 65 8.03 1.87 11.69
N GLU A 66 8.81 2.71 12.37
CA GLU A 66 10.27 2.69 12.24
C GLU A 66 10.87 1.83 13.36
N ILE A 67 11.73 0.90 12.99
CA ILE A 67 12.50 0.10 13.95
C ILE A 67 13.87 0.73 14.17
N THR A 68 14.14 1.13 15.41
CA THR A 68 15.49 1.52 15.85
C THR A 68 16.24 0.27 16.29
N LEU A 69 17.40 -0.01 15.68
CA LEU A 69 18.34 -1.03 16.16
C LEU A 69 19.09 -0.57 17.42
#